data_AF-A0A261DD13-F1
#
_entry.id   AF-A0A261DD13-F1
#
_cell.length_a   1.000
_cell.length_b   1.000
_cell.length_c   1.000
_cell.angle_alpha   90.00
_cell.angle_beta   90.00
_cell.angle_gamma   90.00
#
_symmetry.space_group_name_H-M   'P 1'
#
loop_
_entity.id
_entity.type
_entity.pdbx_description
1 polymer ?
#
loop_
_entity_poly.entity_id
_entity_poly.type
_entity_poly.pdbx_seq_one_letter_code
_entity_poly.pdbx_strand_id
1 'polypeptide(L)'
;MWQEKVDKKTIIAFLLLQCVAPVCFYFAYVYCGNILKTSFNYTTSEVIHHNFIVCLIQCSIVLILANLSYKIHPLLIMKVILIVFSIFMLFCPYWLSNLHLPFELFLVQSCIILFGHCDEPAVPVFL
;
A
#
# COMPACT_ATOMS: atom_id res chain seq x y z
N MET A 1 18.60 23.20 -15.63
CA MET A 1 18.62 22.50 -14.33
C MET A 1 18.17 23.49 -13.28
N TRP A 2 16.91 23.41 -12.88
CA TRP A 2 16.19 24.48 -12.20
C TRP A 2 16.72 24.72 -10.78
N GLN A 3 17.23 25.92 -10.56
CA GLN A 3 17.68 26.44 -9.26
C GLN A 3 16.47 26.97 -8.47
N GLU A 4 15.48 26.11 -8.18
CA GLU A 4 14.45 26.46 -7.21
C GLU A 4 14.92 26.11 -5.80
N LYS A 5 14.76 27.07 -4.88
CA LYS A 5 15.06 26.88 -3.47
C LYS A 5 14.10 25.84 -2.92
N VAL A 6 14.59 24.61 -2.70
CA VAL A 6 13.76 23.53 -2.18
C VAL A 6 13.18 23.97 -0.83
N ASP A 7 11.87 24.15 -0.78
CA ASP A 7 11.17 24.50 0.46
C ASP A 7 11.27 23.32 1.43
N LYS A 8 11.60 23.62 2.69
CA LYS A 8 11.66 22.64 3.78
C LYS A 8 10.33 21.89 3.92
N LYS A 9 9.20 22.54 3.60
CA LYS A 9 7.88 21.91 3.60
C LYS A 9 7.79 20.78 2.57
N THR A 10 8.34 20.99 1.37
CA THR A 10 8.35 19.99 0.29
C THR A 10 9.22 18.80 0.66
N ILE A 11 10.37 19.03 1.31
CA ILE A 11 11.24 17.94 1.80
C ILE A 11 10.52 17.08 2.82
N ILE A 12 9.84 17.70 3.79
CA ILE A 12 9.10 16.98 4.83
C ILE A 12 7.93 16.20 4.21
N ALA A 13 7.18 16.81 3.28
CA ALA A 13 6.08 16.13 2.59
C ALA A 13 6.57 14.93 1.77
N PHE A 14 7.70 15.07 1.06
CA PHE A 14 8.31 13.99 0.30
C PHE A 14 8.81 12.86 1.21
N LEU A 15 9.44 13.20 2.34
CA LEU A 15 9.86 12.22 3.34
C LEU A 15 8.66 11.40 3.86
N LEU A 16 7.56 12.07 4.20
CA LEU A 16 6.36 11.43 4.71
C LEU A 16 5.73 10.48 3.68
N LEU A 17 5.72 10.87 2.39
CA LEU A 17 5.28 10.00 1.30
C LEU A 17 6.14 8.74 1.20
N GLN A 18 7.47 8.90 1.20
CA GLN A 18 8.40 7.77 1.15
C GLN A 18 8.30 6.85 2.37
N CYS A 19 7.88 7.37 3.53
CA CYS A 19 7.64 6.56 4.71
C CYS A 19 6.36 5.71 4.64
N VAL A 20 5.42 5.99 3.73
CA VAL A 20 4.18 5.20 3.61
C VAL A 20 4.49 3.77 3.15
N ALA A 21 5.34 3.61 2.15
CA ALA A 21 5.68 2.30 1.59
C ALA A 21 6.23 1.29 2.63
N PRO A 22 7.26 1.60 3.45
CA PRO A 22 7.75 0.67 4.46
C PRO A 22 6.74 0.38 5.57
N VAL A 23 5.90 1.35 5.94
CA VAL A 23 4.83 1.16 6.93
C VAL A 23 3.77 0.19 6.39
N CYS A 24 3.31 0.40 5.16
CA CYS A 24 2.36 -0.47 4.49
C CYS A 24 2.91 -1.88 4.30
N PHE A 25 4.19 -2.01 3.91
CA PHE A 25 4.86 -3.30 3.78
C PHE A 25 4.89 -4.07 5.10
N TYR A 26 5.34 -3.41 6.19
CA TYR A 26 5.38 -4.02 7.51
C TYR A 26 3.98 -4.45 7.96
N PHE A 27 2.98 -3.57 7.81
CA PHE A 27 1.62 -3.89 8.22
C PHE A 27 1.06 -5.07 7.41
N ALA A 28 1.13 -5.02 6.09
CA ALA A 28 0.53 -6.01 5.22
C ALA A 28 1.21 -7.39 5.34
N TYR A 29 2.53 -7.47 5.42
CA TYR A 29 3.22 -8.76 5.38
C TYR A 29 3.63 -9.30 6.75
N VAL A 30 4.02 -8.43 7.69
CA VAL A 30 4.51 -8.83 9.01
C VAL A 30 3.38 -8.87 10.04
N TYR A 31 2.66 -7.76 10.20
CA TYR A 31 1.59 -7.68 11.20
C TYR A 31 0.40 -8.58 10.87
N CYS A 32 -0.14 -8.50 9.65
CA CYS A 32 -1.18 -9.43 9.19
C CYS A 32 -0.67 -10.88 9.15
N GLY A 33 0.61 -11.09 8.81
CA GLY A 33 1.24 -12.41 8.89
C GLY A 33 1.20 -12.99 10.30
N ASN A 34 1.37 -12.17 11.34
CA ASN A 34 1.23 -12.60 12.73
C ASN A 34 -0.23 -12.90 13.11
N ILE A 35 -1.20 -12.16 12.56
CA ILE A 35 -2.64 -12.44 12.75
C ILE A 35 -3.02 -13.79 12.15
N LEU A 36 -2.52 -14.12 10.95
CA LEU A 36 -2.72 -15.44 10.34
C LEU A 36 -2.22 -16.57 11.24
N LYS A 37 -1.07 -16.39 11.88
CA LYS A 37 -0.52 -17.39 12.82
C LYS A 37 -1.34 -17.50 14.10
N THR A 38 -1.70 -16.37 14.70
CA THR A 38 -2.30 -16.32 16.04
C THR A 38 -3.80 -16.56 16.06
N SER A 39 -4.53 -16.05 15.06
CA SER A 39 -6.00 -16.12 15.00
C SER A 39 -6.49 -17.26 14.11
N PHE A 40 -5.74 -17.60 13.05
CA PHE A 40 -6.12 -18.63 12.08
C PHE A 40 -5.24 -19.89 12.14
N ASN A 41 -4.29 -19.97 13.09
CA ASN A 41 -3.37 -21.10 13.28
C ASN A 41 -2.56 -21.48 12.04
N TYR A 42 -2.27 -20.53 11.15
CA TYR A 42 -1.41 -20.80 10.01
C TYR A 42 0.02 -21.12 10.46
N THR A 43 0.63 -22.10 9.84
CA THR A 43 2.07 -22.34 9.93
C THR A 43 2.85 -21.22 9.23
N THR A 44 4.13 -21.07 9.57
CA THR A 44 4.98 -20.08 8.89
C THR A 44 5.07 -20.33 7.38
N SER A 45 5.01 -21.59 6.93
CA SER A 45 5.01 -21.93 5.50
C SER A 45 3.74 -21.46 4.80
N GLU A 46 2.58 -21.63 5.41
CA GLU A 46 1.30 -21.18 4.86
C GLU A 46 1.21 -19.65 4.80
N VAL A 47 1.75 -18.94 5.80
CA VAL A 47 1.83 -17.47 5.76
C VAL A 47 2.70 -16.99 4.59
N ILE A 48 3.84 -17.65 4.34
CA ILE A 48 4.70 -17.32 3.21
C ILE A 48 3.95 -17.53 1.89
N HIS A 49 3.26 -18.66 1.74
CA HIS A 49 2.50 -18.94 0.53
C HIS A 49 1.33 -17.96 0.34
N HIS A 50 0.66 -17.56 1.42
CA HIS A 50 -0.40 -16.56 1.39
C HIS A 50 0.15 -15.19 0.96
N ASN A 51 1.23 -14.73 1.59
CA ASN A 51 1.90 -13.48 1.25
C ASN A 51 2.42 -13.49 -0.20
N PHE A 52 2.89 -14.63 -0.70
CA PHE A 52 3.31 -14.77 -2.09
C PHE A 52 2.16 -14.52 -3.08
N ILE A 53 0.95 -15.03 -2.79
CA ILE A 53 -0.24 -14.76 -3.61
C ILE A 53 -0.59 -13.26 -3.58
N VAL A 54 -0.50 -12.63 -2.40
CA VAL A 54 -0.70 -11.19 -2.26
C VAL A 54 0.30 -10.40 -3.11
N CYS A 55 1.58 -10.79 -3.15
CA CYS A 55 2.58 -10.17 -4.02
C CYS A 55 2.23 -10.30 -5.52
N LEU A 56 1.71 -11.45 -5.98
CA LEU A 56 1.31 -11.62 -7.38
C LEU A 56 0.16 -10.66 -7.76
N ILE A 57 -0.79 -10.47 -6.86
CA ILE A 57 -1.87 -9.49 -7.04
C ILE A 57 -1.31 -8.07 -7.08
N GLN A 58 -0.39 -7.74 -6.17
CA GLN A 58 0.30 -6.44 -6.18
C GLN A 58 0.96 -6.17 -7.54
N CYS A 59 1.75 -7.11 -8.06
CA CYS A 59 2.40 -6.96 -9.36
C CYS A 59 1.38 -6.69 -10.47
N SER A 60 0.25 -7.41 -10.46
CA SER A 60 -0.81 -7.24 -11.45
C SER A 60 -1.45 -5.85 -11.37
N ILE A 61 -1.70 -5.35 -10.14
CA ILE A 61 -2.26 -4.01 -9.90
C ILE A 61 -1.29 -2.93 -10.37
N VAL A 62 0.00 -3.03 -10.04
CA VAL A 62 1.01 -2.06 -10.45
C VAL A 62 1.10 -1.98 -11.96
N LEU A 63 1.05 -3.11 -12.67
CA LEU A 63 1.00 -3.13 -14.13
C LEU A 63 -0.24 -2.41 -14.69
N ILE A 64 -1.42 -2.63 -14.10
CA ILE A 64 -2.66 -1.95 -14.51
C ILE A 64 -2.54 -0.45 -14.25
N LEU A 65 -2.01 -0.05 -13.09
CA LEU A 65 -1.89 1.35 -12.68
C LEU A 65 -0.86 2.08 -13.54
N ALA A 66 0.26 1.44 -13.87
CA ALA A 66 1.26 1.94 -14.80
C ALA A 66 0.65 2.18 -16.19
N ASN A 67 -0.14 1.21 -16.69
CA ASN A 67 -0.87 1.35 -17.94
C ASN A 67 -1.88 2.51 -17.90
N LEU A 68 -2.57 2.70 -16.77
CA LEU A 68 -3.53 3.79 -16.58
C LEU A 68 -2.84 5.16 -16.50
N SER A 69 -1.64 5.23 -15.92
CA SER A 69 -0.85 6.45 -15.82
C SER A 69 -0.43 7.02 -17.18
N TYR A 70 -0.43 6.22 -18.26
CA TYR A 70 -0.23 6.75 -19.61
C TYR A 70 -1.44 7.54 -20.13
N LYS A 71 -2.64 7.28 -19.61
CA LYS A 71 -3.89 7.93 -20.03
C LYS A 71 -4.34 9.04 -19.08
N ILE A 72 -4.09 8.88 -17.78
CA ILE A 72 -4.52 9.80 -16.72
C ILE A 72 -3.29 10.38 -16.05
N HIS A 73 -3.27 11.70 -15.81
CA HIS A 73 -2.16 12.34 -15.13
C HIS A 73 -1.86 11.67 -13.78
N PRO A 74 -0.61 11.24 -13.52
CA PRO A 74 -0.24 10.48 -12.33
C PRO A 74 -0.55 11.22 -11.02
N LEU A 75 -0.44 12.56 -11.04
CA LEU A 75 -0.73 13.41 -9.89
C LEU A 75 -2.21 13.36 -9.46
N LEU A 76 -3.15 13.15 -10.39
CA LEU A 76 -4.57 13.00 -10.05
C LEU A 76 -4.82 11.64 -9.40
N ILE A 77 -4.21 10.58 -9.93
CA ILE A 77 -4.29 9.22 -9.40
C ILE A 77 -3.78 9.20 -7.95
N MET A 78 -2.62 9.80 -7.70
CA MET A 78 -2.02 9.91 -6.36
C MET A 78 -2.97 10.56 -5.33
N LYS A 79 -3.60 11.69 -5.69
CA LYS A 79 -4.52 12.40 -4.79
C LYS A 79 -5.73 11.53 -4.43
N VAL A 80 -6.31 10.83 -5.41
CA VAL A 80 -7.46 9.94 -5.18
C VAL A 80 -7.06 8.77 -4.30
N ILE A 81 -5.93 8.11 -4.58
CA ILE A 81 -5.40 7.01 -3.78
C ILE A 81 -5.18 7.45 -2.34
N LEU A 82 -4.56 8.60 -2.10
CA LEU A 82 -4.27 9.09 -0.76
C LEU A 82 -5.55 9.37 0.05
N ILE A 83 -6.59 9.95 -0.57
CA ILE A 83 -7.88 10.19 0.08
C ILE A 83 -8.55 8.86 0.43
N VAL A 84 -8.63 7.93 -0.53
CA VAL A 84 -9.24 6.61 -0.31
C VAL A 84 -8.48 5.81 0.75
N PHE A 85 -7.15 5.85 0.71
CA PHE A 85 -6.29 5.19 1.70
C PHE A 85 -6.51 5.75 3.10
N SER A 86 -6.58 7.08 3.23
CA SER A 86 -6.81 7.74 4.52
C SER A 86 -8.15 7.34 5.13
N ILE A 87 -9.20 7.27 4.31
CA ILE A 87 -10.52 6.79 4.73
C ILE A 87 -10.42 5.32 5.16
N PHE A 88 -9.80 4.47 4.33
CA PHE A 88 -9.64 3.04 4.62
C PHE A 88 -8.87 2.80 5.92
N MET A 89 -7.83 3.56 6.21
CA MET A 89 -7.02 3.45 7.42
C MET A 89 -7.83 3.68 8.70
N LEU A 90 -8.83 4.58 8.66
CA LEU A 90 -9.73 4.81 9.80
C LEU A 90 -10.66 3.63 10.08
N PHE A 91 -11.11 2.93 9.02
CA PHE A 91 -12.00 1.76 9.15
C PHE A 91 -11.24 0.45 9.36
N CYS A 92 -9.97 0.39 8.96
CA CYS A 92 -9.10 -0.78 9.07
C CYS A 92 -9.08 -1.44 10.48
N PRO A 93 -8.89 -0.72 11.60
CA PRO A 93 -8.87 -1.37 12.92
C PRO A 93 -10.20 -2.04 13.29
N TYR A 94 -11.33 -1.45 12.87
CA TYR A 94 -12.64 -2.03 13.09
C TYR A 94 -12.81 -3.35 12.31
N TRP A 95 -12.38 -3.38 11.06
CA TRP A 95 -12.37 -4.61 10.26
C TRP A 95 -11.45 -5.68 10.83
N LEU A 96 -10.24 -5.31 11.29
CA LEU A 96 -9.32 -6.26 11.92
C LEU A 96 -9.87 -6.88 13.21
N SER A 97 -10.69 -6.15 13.97
CA SER A 97 -11.28 -6.66 15.22
C SER A 97 -12.39 -7.68 14.99
N ASN A 98 -12.99 -7.73 13.79
CA ASN A 98 -14.13 -8.59 13.45
C ASN A 98 -13.78 -9.62 12.36
N LEU A 99 -12.54 -10.12 12.36
CA LEU A 99 -12.10 -11.12 11.39
C LEU A 99 -12.64 -12.50 11.73
N HIS A 100 -13.36 -13.10 10.78
CA HIS A 100 -13.89 -14.46 10.88
C HIS A 100 -13.22 -15.42 9.91
N LEU A 101 -12.74 -14.93 8.76
CA LEU A 101 -12.07 -15.76 7.74
C LEU A 101 -10.70 -15.19 7.30
N PRO A 102 -9.73 -16.07 6.95
CA PRO A 102 -8.44 -15.64 6.39
C PRO A 102 -8.59 -14.83 5.09
N PHE A 103 -9.67 -15.08 4.35
CA PHE A 103 -9.98 -14.35 3.12
C PHE A 103 -10.28 -12.86 3.37
N GLU A 104 -10.86 -12.50 4.51
CA GLU A 104 -11.10 -11.09 4.86
C GLU A 104 -9.78 -10.36 5.08
N LEU A 105 -8.83 -11.02 5.75
CA LEU A 105 -7.49 -10.49 5.94
C LEU A 105 -6.74 -10.33 4.60
N PHE A 106 -6.92 -11.27 3.68
CA PHE A 106 -6.35 -11.19 2.33
C PHE A 106 -6.85 -9.97 1.55
N LEU A 107 -8.15 -9.66 1.65
CA LEU A 107 -8.73 -8.46 1.05
C LEU A 107 -8.12 -7.19 1.66
N VAL A 108 -7.98 -7.16 3.00
CA VAL A 108 -7.34 -6.04 3.71
C VAL A 108 -5.89 -5.86 3.25
N GLN A 109 -5.09 -6.93 3.21
CA GLN A 109 -3.70 -6.90 2.72
C GLN A 109 -3.63 -6.36 1.29
N SER A 110 -4.50 -6.85 0.40
CA SER A 110 -4.56 -6.43 -1.00
C SER A 110 -4.91 -4.94 -1.13
N CYS A 111 -5.87 -4.43 -0.35
CA CYS A 111 -6.20 -3.01 -0.32
C CYS A 111 -5.02 -2.16 0.17
N ILE A 112 -4.37 -2.54 1.27
CA ILE A 112 -3.25 -1.78 1.85
C ILE A 112 -2.09 -1.70 0.87
N ILE A 113 -1.81 -2.76 0.15
CA ILE A 113 -0.71 -2.80 -0.81
C ILE A 113 -1.05 -2.01 -2.08
N LEU A 114 -2.30 -2.09 -2.56
CA LEU A 114 -2.78 -1.31 -3.70
C LEU A 114 -2.65 0.19 -3.44
N PHE A 115 -2.99 0.64 -2.24
CA PHE A 115 -2.95 2.05 -1.88
C PHE A 115 -1.61 2.51 -1.30
N GLY A 116 -0.79 1.59 -0.77
CA GLY A 116 0.48 1.87 -0.11
C GLY A 116 1.65 2.17 -1.05
N HIS A 117 1.58 1.77 -2.32
CA HIS A 117 2.60 2.09 -3.34
C HIS A 117 2.28 3.41 -4.07
N CYS A 118 1.93 4.44 -3.31
CA CYS A 118 1.42 5.71 -3.81
C CYS A 118 2.44 6.49 -4.68
N ASP A 119 3.73 6.21 -4.55
CA ASP A 119 4.79 7.08 -5.08
C ASP A 119 5.25 6.73 -6.50
N GLU A 120 5.10 5.47 -6.92
CA GLU A 120 5.61 4.93 -8.19
C GLU A 120 5.19 5.70 -9.46
N PRO A 121 3.92 6.16 -9.61
CA PRO A 121 3.52 6.88 -10.83
C PRO A 121 4.03 8.34 -10.88
N ALA A 122 4.46 8.91 -9.74
CA ALA A 122 4.90 10.30 -9.66
C ALA A 122 6.43 10.48 -9.73
N VAL A 123 7.20 9.41 -9.54
CA VAL A 123 8.67 9.40 -9.68
C VAL A 123 9.17 10.04 -10.99
N PRO A 124 8.59 9.80 -12.18
CA PRO A 124 9.06 10.45 -13.42
C PRO A 124 8.69 11.94 -13.54
N VAL A 125 7.85 12.47 -12.66
CA VAL A 125 7.53 13.91 -12.59
C VAL A 125 8.45 14.62 -11.59
N PHE A 126 8.98 13.90 -10.61
CA PHE A 126 9.88 14.44 -9.57
C PHE A 126 11.37 14.33 -9.91
N LEU A 127 11.76 13.46 -10.87
CA LEU A 127 13.12 13.31 -11.43
C LEU A 127 13.33 14.21 -12.65
#